data_AF-A0A0P1ETI6-F1
#
_entry.id   AF-A0A0P1ETI6-F1
#
_cell.length_a   1.000
_cell.length_b   1.000
_cell.length_c   1.000
_cell.angle_alpha   90.00
_cell.angle_beta   90.00
_cell.angle_gamma   90.00
#
_symmetry.space_group_name_H-M   'P 1'
#
loop_
_entity.id
_entity.type
_entity.pdbx_description
1 polymer ?
#
loop_
_entity_poly.entity_id
_entity_poly.type
_entity_poly.pdbx_seq_one_letter_code
_entity_poly.pdbx_strand_id
1 'polypeptide(L)'
;MKTAIIFDTEYLTDAGALGRLWFGPEDPDPMLVQIGAVALSLEDDFEVLARYEAVVMPRDRQGMPCQATPYFEELTGVSNARIAQDGGTLQAGLDGLRDFAAGAPLWSWGKDELYALGVSCYLAGIAPPIPAHRFGNVRNLVLKAGMPQEDMARLSSNELGGYYGLPNQDARAHDAVDDALSIAVALRHLLQKSALRPEDFDRPVQAEGQAPRAVG
;
A
#
# COMPACT_ATOMS: atom_id res chain seq x y z
N MET A 1 12.44 17.38 9.25
CA MET A 1 11.24 17.24 8.43
C MET A 1 10.58 15.92 8.75
N LYS A 2 9.42 16.00 9.39
CA LYS A 2 8.56 14.88 9.71
C LYS A 2 7.78 14.48 8.45
N THR A 3 7.79 13.20 8.12
CA THR A 3 7.09 12.66 6.94
C THR A 3 6.26 11.45 7.30
N ALA A 4 5.22 11.20 6.52
CA ALA A 4 4.53 9.92 6.44
C ALA A 4 4.73 9.34 5.05
N ILE A 5 4.98 8.03 4.98
CA ILE A 5 5.07 7.33 3.70
C ILE A 5 3.71 6.74 3.41
N ILE A 6 3.11 7.15 2.30
CA ILE A 6 1.90 6.53 1.80
C ILE A 6 2.35 5.53 0.73
N PHE A 7 1.88 4.29 0.80
CA PHE A 7 2.27 3.26 -0.14
C PHE A 7 1.08 2.39 -0.53
N ASP A 8 1.21 1.78 -1.69
CA ASP A 8 0.29 0.79 -2.23
C ASP A 8 1.09 -0.30 -2.94
N THR A 9 0.46 -1.44 -3.22
CA THR A 9 1.13 -2.59 -3.82
C THR A 9 0.25 -3.31 -4.83
N GLU A 10 0.86 -3.72 -5.93
CA GLU A 10 0.25 -4.67 -6.86
C GLU A 10 0.88 -6.05 -6.69
N TYR A 11 0.04 -7.09 -6.67
CA TYR A 11 0.46 -8.47 -6.47
C TYR A 11 -0.36 -9.42 -7.35
N LEU A 12 0.23 -10.58 -7.66
CA LEU A 12 -0.37 -11.53 -8.58
C LEU A 12 -1.78 -11.94 -8.14
N THR A 13 -2.70 -11.89 -9.08
CA THR A 13 -4.09 -12.26 -8.87
C THR A 13 -4.71 -12.72 -10.19
N ASP A 14 -5.84 -13.38 -10.10
CA ASP A 14 -6.68 -13.72 -11.23
C ASP A 14 -8.14 -13.41 -10.89
N ALA A 15 -9.03 -13.47 -11.88
CA ALA A 15 -10.44 -13.17 -11.73
C ALA A 15 -11.06 -13.95 -10.55
N GLY A 16 -11.52 -13.20 -9.55
CA GLY A 16 -12.15 -13.76 -8.34
C GLY A 16 -11.21 -14.43 -7.34
N ALA A 17 -9.89 -14.40 -7.53
CA ALA A 17 -8.90 -15.00 -6.62
C ALA A 17 -9.01 -14.42 -5.21
N LEU A 18 -9.04 -13.09 -5.07
CA LEU A 18 -9.24 -12.42 -3.78
C LEU A 18 -10.53 -12.86 -3.07
N GLY A 19 -11.64 -12.95 -3.80
CA GLY A 19 -12.95 -13.34 -3.24
C GLY A 19 -12.99 -14.77 -2.68
N ARG A 20 -12.07 -15.63 -3.16
CA ARG A 20 -11.88 -17.00 -2.68
C ARG A 20 -10.56 -17.21 -1.92
N LEU A 21 -9.92 -16.11 -1.51
CA LEU A 21 -8.67 -16.10 -0.73
C LEU A 21 -7.52 -16.88 -1.39
N TRP A 22 -7.42 -16.84 -2.72
CA TRP A 22 -6.43 -17.56 -3.51
C TRP A 22 -6.42 -19.09 -3.29
N PHE A 23 -7.58 -19.69 -2.96
CA PHE A 23 -7.72 -21.13 -2.72
C PHE A 23 -8.13 -21.96 -3.93
N GLY A 24 -8.24 -21.36 -5.11
CA GLY A 24 -8.51 -22.12 -6.33
C GLY A 24 -7.28 -22.93 -6.78
N PRO A 25 -7.51 -24.04 -7.51
CA PRO A 25 -6.42 -24.91 -7.96
C PRO A 25 -5.41 -24.22 -8.89
N GLU A 26 -5.85 -23.19 -9.62
CA GLU A 26 -5.04 -22.42 -10.56
C GLU A 26 -4.76 -20.99 -10.07
N ASP A 27 -5.09 -20.66 -8.81
CA ASP A 27 -4.75 -19.33 -8.30
C ASP A 27 -3.24 -19.16 -8.20
N PRO A 28 -2.68 -18.03 -8.67
CA PRO A 28 -1.33 -17.67 -8.30
C PRO A 28 -1.28 -17.39 -6.79
N ASP A 29 -0.15 -17.65 -6.14
CA ASP A 29 0.09 -17.03 -4.83
C ASP A 29 0.11 -15.49 -4.99
N PRO A 30 -0.37 -14.69 -4.02
CA PRO A 30 -0.41 -13.22 -4.12
C PRO A 30 0.98 -12.60 -3.92
N MET A 31 1.88 -12.89 -4.86
CA MET A 31 3.25 -12.44 -4.88
C MET A 31 3.33 -10.99 -5.35
N LEU A 32 4.09 -10.17 -4.63
CA LEU A 32 4.34 -8.78 -4.92
C LEU A 32 4.97 -8.58 -6.31
N VAL A 33 4.42 -7.65 -7.07
CA VAL A 33 4.88 -7.27 -8.42
C VAL A 33 5.22 -5.79 -8.51
N GLN A 34 4.51 -4.90 -7.82
CA GLN A 34 4.81 -3.47 -7.80
C GLN A 34 4.71 -2.91 -6.39
N ILE A 35 5.63 -2.02 -6.04
CA ILE A 35 5.55 -1.16 -4.87
C ILE A 35 5.50 0.27 -5.37
N GLY A 36 4.49 1.03 -4.97
CA GLY A 36 4.43 2.47 -5.17
C GLY A 36 4.38 3.17 -3.83
N ALA A 37 5.17 4.22 -3.65
CA ALA A 37 5.17 4.99 -2.42
C ALA A 37 5.44 6.47 -2.66
N VAL A 38 4.87 7.30 -1.80
CA VAL A 38 5.07 8.75 -1.80
C VAL A 38 5.37 9.26 -0.40
N ALA A 39 6.28 10.22 -0.30
CA ALA A 39 6.62 10.88 0.95
C ALA A 39 5.76 12.13 1.13
N LEU A 40 4.83 12.12 2.08
CA LEU A 40 4.00 13.25 2.44
C LEU A 40 4.67 14.03 3.59
N SER A 41 4.90 15.33 3.40
CA SER A 41 5.32 16.22 4.48
C SER A 41 4.23 16.31 5.55
N LEU A 42 4.61 16.23 6.82
CA LEU A 42 3.73 16.50 7.97
C LEU A 42 4.02 17.88 8.59
N GLU A 43 4.77 18.71 7.86
CA GLU A 43 5.13 20.08 8.18
C GLU A 43 4.64 21.01 7.04
N ASP A 44 4.53 22.30 7.34
CA ASP A 44 4.16 23.36 6.39
C ASP A 44 2.83 23.05 5.64
N ASP A 45 2.82 23.14 4.31
CA ASP A 45 1.65 22.94 3.44
C ASP A 45 1.38 21.48 3.04
N PHE A 46 2.00 20.54 3.76
CA PHE A 46 1.84 19.09 3.61
C PHE A 46 2.07 18.59 2.17
N GLU A 47 3.15 19.06 1.54
CA GLU A 47 3.47 18.71 0.16
C GLU A 47 3.93 17.26 -0.01
N VAL A 48 3.73 16.71 -1.21
CA VAL A 48 4.35 15.45 -1.62
C VAL A 48 5.79 15.74 -2.04
N LEU A 49 6.75 15.20 -1.28
CA LEU A 49 8.17 15.54 -1.39
C LEU A 49 8.91 14.67 -2.40
N ALA A 50 8.53 13.39 -2.48
CA ALA A 50 9.20 12.41 -3.32
C ALA A 50 8.28 11.24 -3.63
N ARG A 51 8.65 10.47 -4.65
CA ARG A 51 8.00 9.23 -5.05
C ARG A 51 9.03 8.11 -5.15
N TYR A 52 8.59 6.88 -4.91
CA TYR A 52 9.35 5.66 -5.05
C TYR A 52 8.51 4.64 -5.81
N GLU A 53 9.14 3.95 -6.74
CA GLU A 53 8.56 2.84 -7.49
C GLU A 53 9.57 1.70 -7.49
N ALA A 54 9.08 0.48 -7.29
CA ALA A 54 9.83 -0.72 -7.61
C ALA A 54 8.93 -1.74 -8.29
N VAL A 55 9.39 -2.27 -9.42
CA VAL A 55 8.83 -3.47 -10.03
C VAL A 55 9.62 -4.68 -9.52
N VAL A 56 8.93 -5.72 -9.10
CA VAL A 56 9.49 -6.95 -8.54
C VAL A 56 9.18 -8.09 -9.48
N MET A 57 10.17 -8.93 -9.76
CA MET A 57 9.97 -10.20 -10.46
C MET A 57 9.34 -11.21 -9.47
N PRO A 58 8.06 -11.59 -9.64
CA PRO A 58 7.44 -12.56 -8.76
C PRO A 58 8.07 -13.94 -8.97
N ARG A 59 8.20 -14.72 -7.89
CA ARG A 59 8.83 -16.04 -7.90
C ARG A 59 8.00 -17.05 -7.09
N ASP A 60 7.72 -18.20 -7.69
CA ASP A 60 6.92 -19.25 -7.07
C ASP A 60 7.58 -19.85 -5.82
N ARG A 61 6.91 -20.85 -5.24
CA ARG A 61 7.37 -21.60 -4.06
C ARG A 61 8.69 -22.35 -4.29
N GLN A 62 9.15 -22.49 -5.53
CA GLN A 62 10.43 -23.10 -5.90
C GLN A 62 11.47 -22.03 -6.29
N GLY A 63 11.12 -20.74 -6.20
CA GLY A 63 11.98 -19.62 -6.55
C GLY A 63 12.06 -19.35 -8.05
N MET A 64 11.21 -19.99 -8.87
CA MET A 64 11.20 -19.79 -10.33
C MET A 64 10.38 -18.56 -10.70
N PRO A 65 10.80 -17.75 -11.70
CA PRO A 65 10.04 -16.59 -12.14
C PRO A 65 8.62 -16.96 -12.57
N CYS A 66 7.63 -16.18 -12.12
CA CYS A 66 6.24 -16.31 -12.52
C CYS A 66 5.87 -15.26 -13.56
N GLN A 67 4.88 -15.59 -14.39
CA GLN A 67 4.25 -14.62 -15.27
C GLN A 67 3.00 -14.03 -14.62
N ALA A 68 2.78 -12.74 -14.86
CA ALA A 68 1.50 -12.12 -14.61
C ALA A 68 0.41 -12.77 -15.48
N THR A 69 -0.79 -12.94 -14.90
CA THR A 69 -1.97 -13.37 -15.64
C THR A 69 -2.45 -12.25 -16.56
N PRO A 70 -3.16 -12.54 -17.67
CA PRO A 70 -3.79 -11.49 -18.48
C PRO A 70 -4.73 -10.60 -17.66
N TYR A 71 -5.45 -11.18 -16.70
CA TYR A 71 -6.31 -10.43 -15.79
C TYR A 71 -5.52 -9.41 -14.96
N PHE A 72 -4.38 -9.81 -14.38
CA PHE A 72 -3.51 -8.90 -13.64
C PHE A 72 -2.98 -7.76 -14.53
N GLU A 73 -2.54 -8.07 -15.76
CA GLU A 73 -2.04 -7.04 -16.67
C GLU A 73 -3.15 -6.05 -17.08
N GLU A 74 -4.35 -6.53 -17.34
CA GLU A 74 -5.50 -5.67 -17.67
C GLU A 74 -5.87 -4.77 -16.49
N LEU A 75 -5.94 -5.36 -15.29
CA LEU A 75 -6.28 -4.67 -14.05
C LEU A 75 -5.25 -3.58 -13.72
N THR A 76 -3.96 -3.94 -13.66
CA THR A 76 -2.90 -3.07 -13.13
C THR A 76 -2.18 -2.26 -14.21
N GLY A 77 -2.10 -2.80 -15.42
CA GLY A 77 -1.25 -2.27 -16.50
C GLY A 77 0.21 -2.69 -16.41
N VAL A 78 0.61 -3.43 -15.36
CA VAL A 78 1.97 -3.92 -15.22
C VAL A 78 2.14 -5.19 -16.05
N SER A 79 2.61 -5.01 -17.28
CA SER A 79 2.80 -6.12 -18.24
C SER A 79 3.97 -7.04 -17.88
N ASN A 80 3.92 -8.30 -18.32
CA ASN A 80 5.04 -9.22 -18.27
C ASN A 80 6.31 -8.66 -18.94
N ALA A 81 6.18 -7.82 -19.98
CA ALA A 81 7.31 -7.14 -20.60
C ALA A 81 7.96 -6.12 -19.65
N ARG A 82 7.15 -5.31 -18.95
CA ARG A 82 7.60 -4.38 -17.91
C ARG A 82 8.28 -5.12 -16.76
N ILE A 83 7.69 -6.22 -16.29
CA ILE A 83 8.27 -7.08 -15.25
C ILE A 83 9.61 -7.66 -15.69
N ALA A 84 9.72 -8.14 -16.94
CA ALA A 84 10.96 -8.69 -17.46
C ALA A 84 12.06 -7.63 -17.62
N GLN A 85 11.69 -6.40 -17.97
CA GLN A 85 12.63 -5.30 -18.20
C GLN A 85 13.11 -4.66 -16.90
N ASP A 86 12.18 -4.35 -15.98
CA ASP A 86 12.45 -3.51 -14.82
C ASP A 86 12.34 -4.28 -13.49
N GLY A 87 11.92 -5.54 -13.53
CA GLY A 87 11.72 -6.38 -12.35
C GLY A 87 13.02 -6.69 -11.61
N GLY A 88 13.13 -6.12 -10.41
CA GLY A 88 14.19 -6.43 -9.46
C GLY A 88 13.87 -7.65 -8.59
N THR A 89 14.75 -7.91 -7.62
CA THR A 89 14.47 -8.91 -6.57
C THR A 89 13.51 -8.33 -5.52
N LEU A 90 12.73 -9.20 -4.87
CA LEU A 90 11.89 -8.82 -3.74
C LEU A 90 12.70 -8.07 -2.67
N GLN A 91 13.87 -8.59 -2.30
CA GLN A 91 14.75 -7.98 -1.30
C GLN A 91 15.14 -6.55 -1.69
N ALA A 92 15.52 -6.32 -2.95
CA ALA A 92 15.90 -4.98 -3.41
C ALA A 92 14.73 -3.99 -3.37
N GLY A 93 13.51 -4.43 -3.75
CA GLY A 93 12.32 -3.58 -3.65
C GLY A 93 11.97 -3.24 -2.20
N LEU A 94 12.05 -4.21 -1.29
CA LEU A 94 11.77 -3.97 0.13
C LEU A 94 12.84 -3.12 0.83
N ASP A 95 14.12 -3.33 0.50
CA ASP A 95 15.22 -2.50 1.00
C ASP A 95 15.10 -1.07 0.48
N GLY A 96 14.77 -0.89 -0.80
CA GLY A 96 14.52 0.42 -1.38
C GLY A 96 13.35 1.14 -0.71
N LEU A 97 12.24 0.44 -0.44
CA LEU A 97 11.12 1.01 0.33
C LEU A 97 11.53 1.38 1.76
N ARG A 98 12.32 0.53 2.44
CA ARG A 98 12.83 0.82 3.80
C ARG A 98 13.67 2.09 3.81
N ASP A 99 14.59 2.19 2.85
CA ASP A 99 15.54 3.28 2.74
C ASP A 99 14.83 4.58 2.34
N PHE A 100 13.88 4.51 1.39
CA PHE A 100 12.98 5.61 1.05
C PHE A 100 12.20 6.10 2.26
N ALA A 101 11.70 5.17 3.09
CA ALA A 101 10.95 5.53 4.28
C ALA A 101 11.83 6.14 5.38
N ALA A 102 13.14 5.89 5.42
CA ALA A 102 14.09 6.51 6.34
C ALA A 102 13.64 6.54 7.82
N GLY A 103 12.91 5.51 8.27
CA GLY A 103 12.35 5.42 9.62
C GLY A 103 10.92 5.93 9.81
N ALA A 104 10.35 6.65 8.83
CA ALA A 104 9.00 7.19 8.88
C ALA A 104 7.89 6.10 8.88
N PRO A 105 6.73 6.32 9.50
CA PRO A 105 5.58 5.42 9.41
C PRO A 105 5.09 5.24 7.97
N LEU A 106 4.63 4.02 7.64
CA LEU A 106 4.09 3.65 6.33
C LEU A 106 2.59 3.39 6.43
N TRP A 107 1.83 3.86 5.44
CA TRP A 107 0.38 3.86 5.44
C TRP A 107 -0.18 3.39 4.10
N SER A 108 -1.07 2.39 4.11
CA SER A 108 -1.80 1.92 2.91
C SER A 108 -3.31 1.93 3.14
N TRP A 109 -4.10 1.84 2.06
CA TRP A 109 -5.57 1.76 2.14
C TRP A 109 -6.09 0.45 2.77
N GLY A 110 -5.19 -0.50 3.03
CA GLY A 110 -5.50 -1.82 3.54
C GLY A 110 -4.44 -2.31 4.53
N LYS A 111 -4.03 -3.56 4.36
CA LYS A 111 -2.96 -4.22 5.13
C LYS A 111 -1.97 -4.88 4.18
N ASP A 112 -1.54 -4.14 3.17
CA ASP A 112 -0.62 -4.57 2.12
C ASP A 112 0.67 -5.17 2.69
N GLU A 113 1.10 -4.71 3.86
CA GLU A 113 2.22 -5.30 4.60
C GLU A 113 2.00 -6.76 4.97
N LEU A 114 0.75 -7.17 5.21
CA LEU A 114 0.39 -8.54 5.55
C LEU A 114 0.03 -9.37 4.30
N TYR A 115 -0.70 -8.77 3.35
CA TYR A 115 -1.23 -9.50 2.20
C TYR A 115 -0.23 -9.63 1.04
N ALA A 116 0.58 -8.59 0.78
CA ALA A 116 1.53 -8.57 -0.32
C ALA A 116 2.96 -8.76 0.18
N LEU A 117 3.44 -7.87 1.05
CA LEU A 117 4.83 -7.89 1.50
C LEU A 117 5.12 -9.14 2.36
N GLY A 118 4.27 -9.40 3.35
CA GLY A 118 4.41 -10.53 4.28
C GLY A 118 4.35 -11.88 3.59
N VAL A 119 3.35 -12.10 2.73
CA VAL A 119 3.22 -13.35 1.94
C VAL A 119 4.42 -13.53 1.03
N SER A 120 4.84 -12.48 0.32
CA SER A 120 6.01 -12.55 -0.57
C SER A 120 7.29 -12.88 0.20
N CYS A 121 7.50 -12.26 1.37
CA CYS A 121 8.64 -12.57 2.23
C CYS A 121 8.62 -14.03 2.70
N TYR A 122 7.43 -14.52 3.10
CA TYR A 122 7.24 -15.91 3.52
C TYR A 122 7.58 -16.89 2.39
N LEU A 123 7.05 -16.67 1.18
CA LEU A 123 7.32 -17.52 0.02
C LEU A 123 8.80 -17.51 -0.38
N ALA A 124 9.44 -16.35 -0.32
CA ALA A 124 10.87 -16.20 -0.63
C ALA A 124 11.80 -16.69 0.50
N GLY A 125 11.26 -17.00 1.69
CA GLY A 125 12.06 -17.38 2.86
C GLY A 125 12.96 -16.26 3.39
N ILE A 126 12.55 -15.00 3.24
CA ILE A 126 13.31 -13.83 3.71
C ILE A 126 12.62 -13.16 4.90
N ALA A 127 13.41 -12.51 5.76
CA ALA A 127 12.87 -11.69 6.83
C ALA A 127 12.41 -10.32 6.28
N PRO A 128 11.20 -9.85 6.62
CA PRO A 128 10.76 -8.51 6.23
C PRO A 128 11.71 -7.43 6.78
N PRO A 129 12.24 -6.50 5.95
CA PRO A 129 13.21 -5.51 6.40
C PRO A 129 12.59 -4.32 7.14
N ILE A 130 11.26 -4.20 7.13
CA ILE A 130 10.50 -3.17 7.84
C ILE A 130 9.63 -3.86 8.89
N PRO A 131 9.73 -3.49 10.18
CA PRO A 131 8.94 -4.12 11.23
C PRO A 131 7.47 -3.71 11.17
N ALA A 132 6.57 -4.65 11.48
CA ALA A 132 5.12 -4.47 11.41
C ALA A 132 4.59 -3.25 12.17
N HIS A 133 5.22 -2.85 13.28
CA HIS A 133 4.79 -1.70 14.08
C HIS A 133 4.97 -0.34 13.37
N ARG A 134 5.61 -0.30 12.19
CA ARG A 134 5.73 0.89 11.35
C ARG A 134 4.61 1.02 10.33
N PHE A 135 3.76 0.01 10.15
CA PHE A 135 2.68 0.00 9.16
C PHE A 135 1.34 0.33 9.79
N GLY A 136 0.56 1.13 9.08
CA GLY A 136 -0.72 1.66 9.52
C GLY A 136 -1.74 1.68 8.41
N ASN A 137 -3.00 1.74 8.80
CA ASN A 137 -4.11 1.68 7.86
C ASN A 137 -4.73 3.07 7.70
N VAL A 138 -4.73 3.58 6.47
CA VAL A 138 -5.30 4.88 6.09
C VAL A 138 -6.79 4.98 6.45
N ARG A 139 -7.53 3.88 6.44
CA ARG A 139 -8.95 3.84 6.87
C ARG A 139 -9.12 4.36 8.29
N ASN A 140 -8.15 4.14 9.17
CA ASN A 140 -8.20 4.67 10.53
C ASN A 140 -8.04 6.20 10.55
N LEU A 141 -7.22 6.77 9.66
CA LEU A 141 -7.04 8.21 9.53
C LEU A 141 -8.31 8.86 8.98
N VAL A 142 -8.86 8.35 7.88
CA VAL A 142 -10.07 8.95 7.29
C VAL A 142 -11.30 8.76 8.19
N LEU A 143 -11.40 7.64 8.92
CA LEU A 143 -12.43 7.47 9.96
C LEU A 143 -12.29 8.53 11.05
N LYS A 144 -11.07 8.78 11.53
CA LYS A 144 -10.79 9.84 12.52
C LYS A 144 -11.15 11.22 11.99
N ALA A 145 -10.95 11.44 10.68
CA ALA A 145 -11.32 12.68 9.99
C ALA A 145 -12.84 12.82 9.72
N GLY A 146 -13.65 11.83 10.13
CA GLY A 146 -15.10 11.87 10.03
C GLY A 146 -15.71 11.16 8.82
N MET A 147 -14.92 10.38 8.06
CA MET A 147 -15.43 9.59 6.95
C MET A 147 -16.35 8.45 7.44
N PRO A 148 -17.57 8.31 6.89
CA PRO A 148 -18.47 7.22 7.24
C PRO A 148 -17.89 5.84 6.90
N GLN A 149 -18.15 4.86 7.76
CA GLN A 149 -17.70 3.48 7.52
C GLN A 149 -18.31 2.85 6.26
N GLU A 150 -19.55 3.21 5.93
CA GLU A 150 -20.25 2.73 4.73
C GLU A 150 -19.56 3.17 3.44
N ASP A 151 -19.01 4.39 3.43
CA ASP A 151 -18.28 4.92 2.28
C ASP A 151 -16.93 4.21 2.14
N MET A 152 -16.20 4.05 3.26
CA MET A 152 -14.92 3.33 3.27
C MET A 152 -15.04 1.88 2.78
N ALA A 153 -16.18 1.23 3.02
CA ALA A 153 -16.42 -0.14 2.58
C ALA A 153 -16.60 -0.28 1.05
N ARG A 154 -16.91 0.83 0.36
CA ARG A 154 -17.19 0.84 -1.08
C ARG A 154 -16.04 1.39 -1.92
N LEU A 155 -15.12 2.13 -1.31
CA LEU A 155 -14.03 2.79 -2.02
C LEU A 155 -12.76 1.93 -2.10
N SER A 156 -12.08 2.03 -3.23
CA SER A 156 -10.68 1.61 -3.40
C SER A 156 -9.71 2.78 -3.15
N SER A 157 -8.43 2.43 -3.00
CA SER A 157 -7.29 3.35 -2.79
C SER A 157 -7.28 4.50 -3.79
N ASN A 158 -7.41 4.18 -5.08
CA ASN A 158 -7.38 5.14 -6.19
C ASN A 158 -8.54 6.14 -6.18
N GLU A 159 -9.68 5.83 -5.55
CA GLU A 159 -10.89 6.65 -5.58
C GLU A 159 -10.91 7.73 -4.49
N LEU A 160 -10.01 7.66 -3.51
CA LEU A 160 -10.08 8.51 -2.31
C LEU A 160 -9.91 10.00 -2.62
N GLY A 161 -9.04 10.37 -3.56
CA GLY A 161 -8.92 11.76 -4.02
C GLY A 161 -10.22 12.28 -4.63
N GLY A 162 -10.87 11.47 -5.48
CA GLY A 162 -12.13 11.78 -6.13
C GLY A 162 -13.29 11.92 -5.14
N TYR A 163 -13.32 11.11 -4.07
CA TYR A 163 -14.31 11.20 -2.99
C TYR A 163 -14.35 12.60 -2.36
N TYR A 164 -13.19 13.24 -2.19
CA TYR A 164 -13.09 14.61 -1.66
C TYR A 164 -13.23 15.71 -2.72
N GLY A 165 -13.59 15.37 -3.96
CA GLY A 165 -13.74 16.32 -5.07
C GLY A 165 -12.42 16.96 -5.51
N LEU A 166 -11.29 16.28 -5.27
CA LEU A 166 -9.98 16.79 -5.65
C LEU A 166 -9.73 16.51 -7.13
N PRO A 167 -8.98 17.38 -7.83
CA PRO A 167 -8.68 17.17 -9.24
C PRO A 167 -8.04 15.79 -9.43
N ASN A 168 -8.64 14.97 -10.30
CA ASN A 168 -7.98 13.78 -10.78
C ASN A 168 -6.76 14.25 -11.58
N GLN A 169 -5.58 13.87 -11.11
CA GLN A 169 -4.45 13.71 -12.02
C GLN A 169 -4.85 12.55 -12.96
N ASP A 170 -4.38 12.51 -14.20
CA ASP A 170 -4.69 11.42 -15.16
C ASP A 170 -4.09 10.08 -14.68
N ALA A 171 -4.60 9.58 -13.55
CA ALA A 171 -4.07 8.52 -12.74
C ALA A 171 -4.73 7.21 -13.17
N ARG A 172 -3.90 6.18 -13.35
CA ARG A 172 -4.36 4.84 -13.67
C ARG A 172 -4.74 4.14 -12.37
N ALA A 173 -5.97 3.65 -12.30
CA ALA A 173 -6.39 2.79 -11.20
C ALA A 173 -5.55 1.49 -11.22
N HIS A 174 -5.16 1.01 -10.03
CA HIS A 174 -4.33 -0.19 -9.86
C HIS A 174 -2.92 -0.05 -10.46
N ASP A 175 -2.40 1.18 -10.51
CA ASP A 175 -0.96 1.42 -10.51
C ASP A 175 -0.56 1.86 -9.11
N ALA A 176 0.39 1.16 -8.50
CA ALA A 176 0.71 1.36 -7.08
C ALA A 176 1.18 2.79 -6.76
N VAL A 177 1.82 3.49 -7.71
CA VAL A 177 2.31 4.86 -7.48
C VAL A 177 1.15 5.85 -7.54
N ASP A 178 0.27 5.70 -8.54
CA ASP A 178 -0.91 6.55 -8.71
C ASP A 178 -1.91 6.36 -7.56
N ASP A 179 -2.10 5.14 -7.08
CA ASP A 179 -2.92 4.81 -5.92
C ASP A 179 -2.36 5.46 -4.64
N ALA A 180 -1.06 5.31 -4.38
CA ALA A 180 -0.39 5.95 -3.25
C ALA A 180 -0.50 7.50 -3.32
N LEU A 181 -0.43 8.07 -4.53
CA LEU A 181 -0.60 9.50 -4.74
C LEU A 181 -2.04 9.97 -4.49
N SER A 182 -3.04 9.23 -4.95
CA SER A 182 -4.46 9.52 -4.70
C SER A 182 -4.74 9.58 -3.20
N ILE A 183 -4.23 8.61 -2.45
CA ILE A 183 -4.32 8.58 -0.99
C ILE A 183 -3.61 9.80 -0.37
N ALA A 184 -2.37 10.09 -0.79
CA ALA A 184 -1.61 11.20 -0.22
C ALA A 184 -2.28 12.56 -0.46
N VAL A 185 -2.88 12.77 -1.64
CA VAL A 185 -3.63 13.98 -1.97
C VAL A 185 -4.87 14.14 -1.09
N ALA A 186 -5.60 13.06 -0.82
CA ALA A 186 -6.72 13.07 0.11
C ALA A 186 -6.27 13.36 1.56
N LEU A 187 -5.20 12.73 2.03
CA LEU A 187 -4.66 12.97 3.38
C LEU A 187 -4.13 14.39 3.55
N ARG A 188 -3.45 14.94 2.54
CA ARG A 188 -3.04 16.35 2.47
C ARG A 188 -4.25 17.27 2.63
N HIS A 189 -5.33 17.01 1.89
CA HIS A 189 -6.55 17.81 1.98
C HIS A 189 -7.15 17.81 3.39
N LEU A 190 -7.17 16.65 4.05
CA LEU A 190 -7.67 16.51 5.42
C LEU A 190 -6.78 17.21 6.44
N LEU A 191 -5.45 17.17 6.27
CA LEU A 191 -4.49 17.93 7.07
C LEU A 191 -4.69 19.45 6.90
N GLN A 192 -4.82 19.93 5.66
CA GLN A 192 -5.05 21.35 5.36
C GLN A 192 -6.37 21.87 5.96
N LYS A 193 -7.40 21.02 6.03
CA LYS A 193 -8.68 21.33 6.69
C LYS A 193 -8.65 21.13 8.20
N SER A 194 -7.51 20.73 8.79
CA SER A 194 -7.38 20.39 10.22
C SER A 194 -8.32 19.26 10.68
N ALA A 195 -8.83 18.44 9.76
CA ALA A 195 -9.58 17.23 10.07
C ALA A 195 -8.65 16.09 10.51
N LEU A 196 -7.38 16.16 10.08
CA LEU A 196 -6.26 15.39 10.60
C LEU A 196 -5.19 16.34 11.15
N ARG A 197 -4.35 15.82 12.03
CA ARG A 197 -3.16 16.51 12.55
C ARG A 197 -1.90 15.66 12.33
N PRO A 198 -0.71 16.28 12.24
CA PRO A 198 0.56 15.56 12.11
C PRO A 198 0.79 14.46 13.15
N GLU A 199 0.24 14.58 14.36
CA GLU A 199 0.41 13.58 15.43
C GLU A 199 -0.42 12.32 15.18
N ASP A 200 -1.45 12.40 14.33
CA ASP A 200 -2.28 11.26 13.99
C ASP A 200 -1.49 10.21 13.19
N PHE A 201 -0.33 10.61 12.64
CA PHE A 201 0.60 9.76 11.90
C PHE A 201 1.71 9.15 12.77
N ASP A 202 1.82 9.49 14.06
CA ASP A 202 2.93 9.02 14.93
C ASP A 202 2.83 7.55 15.31
N ARG A 203 1.62 6.98 15.31
CA ARG A 203 1.36 5.61 15.71
C ARG A 203 0.51 4.92 14.67
N PRO A 204 1.15 4.21 13.73
CA PRO A 204 0.41 3.52 12.69
C PRO A 204 -0.36 2.29 13.23
N VAL A 205 -0.02 1.81 14.42
CA VAL A 205 -0.75 0.75 15.13
C VAL A 205 -1.77 1.35 16.12
N GLN A 206 -3.08 1.17 15.86
CA GLN A 206 -4.05 0.62 16.83
C GLN A 206 -5.48 0.44 16.29
N ALA A 207 -5.95 -0.82 16.33
CA ALA A 207 -7.24 -1.22 16.90
C ALA A 207 -7.22 -2.74 17.20
N GLU A 208 -6.33 -3.19 18.09
CA GLU A 208 -6.69 -4.33 18.94
C GLU A 208 -7.45 -3.74 20.12
N GLY A 209 -8.68 -4.22 20.33
CA GLY A 209 -9.62 -3.64 21.28
C GLY A 209 -8.95 -3.40 22.63
N GLN A 210 -8.85 -2.12 23.02
CA GLN A 210 -8.63 -1.76 24.42
C GLN A 210 -9.91 -2.12 25.19
N ALA A 211 -10.11 -3.40 25.48
CA ALA A 211 -10.80 -3.76 26.69
C ALA A 211 -9.95 -3.21 27.86
N PRO A 212 -10.53 -2.52 28.85
CA PRO A 212 -9.77 -2.07 29.99
C PRO A 212 -9.10 -3.29 30.63
N ARG A 213 -7.77 -3.24 30.79
CA ARG A 213 -7.07 -4.18 31.66
C ARG A 213 -7.66 -4.00 33.05
N ALA A 214 -8.54 -4.91 33.45
CA ALA A 214 -8.95 -5.02 34.83
C ALA A 214 -7.67 -5.24 35.63
N VAL A 215 -7.33 -4.27 36.47
CA VAL A 215 -6.28 -4.40 37.47
C VAL A 215 -6.81 -5.42 38.48
N GLY A 216 -6.17 -6.59 38.52
CA GLY A 216 -6.31 -7.59 39.57
C GLY A 216 -5.00 -7.73 40.30
#